data_AF-A0A922LDM1-F1
#
_entry.id   AF-A0A922LDM1-F1
#
_cell.length_a   1.000
_cell.length_b   1.000
_cell.length_c   1.000
_cell.angle_alpha   90.00
_cell.angle_beta   90.00
_cell.angle_gamma   90.00
#
_symmetry.space_group_name_H-M   'P 1'
#
loop_
_entity.id
_entity.type
_entity.pdbx_description
1 polymer ?
#
loop_
_entity_poly.entity_id
_entity_poly.type
_entity_poly.pdbx_seq_one_letter_code
_entity_poly.pdbx_strand_id
1 'polypeptide(L)'
;MRIILNQSYPVMNDILNKSLNRQRVTPKFSFKYYDSQTNNLVIDSRGEIGIFKERYLGFITSHLSGTSRSEYGVLDTQELFAVKWSYVKTVDDTKVTANITCLIHSKGKISFYYDYIPIEIEESRRQSKINHMFMCGTSKKHFNECR
;
A
#
# COMPACT_ATOMS: atom_id res chain seq x y z
N MET A 1 12.27 -1.62 -9.41
CA MET A 1 11.02 -0.83 -9.29
C MET A 1 11.08 0.29 -10.32
N ARG A 2 10.11 0.40 -11.24
CA ARG A 2 10.08 1.47 -12.25
C ARG A 2 9.10 2.55 -11.78
N ILE A 3 9.59 3.76 -11.58
CA ILE A 3 8.77 4.92 -11.21
C ILE A 3 8.39 5.64 -12.51
N ILE A 4 7.10 5.90 -12.70
CA ILE A 4 6.58 6.63 -13.86
C ILE A 4 5.84 7.85 -13.31
N LEU A 5 6.27 9.04 -13.70
CA LEU A 5 5.67 10.30 -13.29
C LEU A 5 4.51 10.67 -14.24
N ASN A 6 3.57 11.48 -13.75
CA ASN A 6 2.45 12.04 -14.52
C ASN A 6 1.52 10.99 -15.19
N GLN A 7 1.33 9.84 -14.54
CA GLN A 7 0.31 8.89 -15.01
C GLN A 7 -1.10 9.45 -14.77
N SER A 8 -1.99 9.26 -15.74
CA SER A 8 -3.41 9.53 -15.56
C SER A 8 -3.93 8.72 -14.37
N TYR A 9 -4.38 9.41 -13.33
CA TYR A 9 -4.99 8.79 -12.17
C TYR A 9 -6.25 8.05 -12.64
N PRO A 10 -6.42 6.76 -12.34
CA PRO A 10 -7.70 6.12 -12.63
C PRO A 10 -8.77 6.90 -11.88
N VAL A 11 -9.86 7.27 -12.55
CA VAL A 11 -10.95 8.07 -11.98
C VAL A 11 -11.56 7.31 -10.81
N MET A 12 -10.99 7.52 -9.62
CA MET A 12 -11.40 6.90 -8.36
C MET A 12 -12.24 7.93 -7.61
N ASN A 13 -13.32 8.38 -8.27
CA ASN A 13 -14.27 9.34 -7.73
C ASN A 13 -14.90 8.71 -6.50
N ASP A 14 -14.39 9.16 -5.36
CA ASP A 14 -14.76 8.86 -3.99
C ASP A 14 -14.64 7.39 -3.57
N ILE A 15 -13.47 7.06 -3.01
CA ILE A 15 -13.41 5.98 -2.04
C ILE A 15 -14.14 6.45 -0.78
N LEU A 16 -15.45 6.18 -0.75
CA LEU A 16 -16.45 6.86 0.10
C LEU A 16 -16.38 6.53 1.59
N ASN A 17 -15.68 5.47 1.99
CA ASN A 17 -15.64 5.01 3.38
C ASN A 17 -14.23 5.14 3.96
N LYS A 18 -13.93 6.32 4.52
CA LYS A 18 -12.68 6.57 5.23
C LYS A 18 -12.70 5.91 6.60
N SER A 19 -11.62 5.23 6.95
CA SER A 19 -11.43 4.55 8.23
C SER A 19 -10.09 4.94 8.85
N LEU A 20 -10.07 4.98 10.19
CA LEU A 20 -8.86 5.08 11.00
C LEU A 20 -8.46 3.73 11.62
N ASN A 21 -9.37 2.77 11.63
CA ASN A 21 -9.20 1.51 12.32
C ASN A 21 -8.54 0.48 11.42
N ARG A 22 -7.69 -0.36 12.01
CA ARG A 22 -7.12 -1.50 11.30
C ARG A 22 -8.24 -2.48 10.95
N GLN A 23 -8.29 -2.94 9.70
CA GLN A 23 -9.34 -3.87 9.26
C GLN A 23 -8.78 -5.00 8.40
N ARG A 24 -9.41 -6.18 8.49
CA ARG A 24 -9.16 -7.30 7.59
C ARG A 24 -10.13 -7.24 6.43
N VAL A 25 -9.63 -7.42 5.21
CA VAL A 25 -10.41 -7.39 3.97
C VAL A 25 -10.09 -8.62 3.14
N THR A 26 -11.12 -9.23 2.57
CA THR A 26 -10.99 -10.30 1.58
C THR A 26 -11.37 -9.70 0.22
N PRO A 27 -10.40 -9.38 -0.67
CA PRO A 27 -10.71 -8.82 -1.98
C PRO A 27 -11.60 -9.75 -2.80
N LYS A 28 -12.39 -9.19 -3.72
CA LYS A 28 -13.27 -9.94 -4.63
C LYS A 28 -12.55 -10.88 -5.60
N PHE A 29 -11.22 -10.78 -5.68
CA PHE A 29 -10.38 -11.66 -6.47
C PHE A 29 -9.20 -12.16 -5.64
N SER A 30 -8.67 -13.30 -6.02
CA SER A 30 -7.36 -13.74 -5.55
C SER A 30 -6.28 -13.29 -6.53
N PHE A 31 -5.11 -12.92 -6.04
CA PHE A 31 -3.99 -12.51 -6.87
C PHE A 31 -2.72 -13.23 -6.42
N LYS A 32 -1.75 -13.30 -7.34
CA LYS A 32 -0.43 -13.86 -7.05
C LYS A 32 0.44 -12.78 -6.41
N TYR A 33 0.93 -13.04 -5.20
CA TYR A 33 1.96 -12.23 -4.54
C TYR A 33 3.23 -13.08 -4.42
N TYR A 34 4.25 -12.74 -5.22
CA TYR A 34 5.40 -13.62 -5.47
C TYR A 34 4.95 -15.00 -5.96
N ASP A 35 5.22 -16.07 -5.21
CA ASP A 35 4.82 -17.45 -5.55
C ASP A 35 3.62 -17.95 -4.75
N SER A 36 2.91 -17.05 -4.07
CA SER A 36 1.74 -17.39 -3.25
C SER A 36 0.46 -16.74 -3.77
N GLN A 37 -0.57 -17.55 -4.01
CA GLN A 37 -1.92 -17.07 -4.24
C GLN A 37 -2.54 -16.60 -2.91
N THR A 38 -3.09 -15.38 -2.88
CA THR A 38 -3.65 -14.76 -1.68
C THR A 38 -4.89 -13.91 -2.01
N ASN A 39 -5.76 -13.78 -1.01
CA ASN A 39 -6.93 -12.91 -0.98
C ASN A 39 -7.20 -12.39 0.44
N ASN A 40 -6.21 -12.33 1.32
CA ASN A 40 -6.42 -11.89 2.70
C ASN A 40 -5.49 -10.74 3.03
N LEU A 41 -6.09 -9.56 3.19
CA LEU A 41 -5.38 -8.31 3.40
C LEU A 41 -5.74 -7.73 4.77
N VAL A 42 -4.78 -7.05 5.39
CA VAL A 42 -4.99 -6.28 6.60
C VAL A 42 -4.52 -4.85 6.36
N ILE A 43 -5.42 -3.88 6.47
CA ILE A 43 -5.14 -2.48 6.14
C ILE A 43 -5.03 -1.66 7.43
N ASP A 44 -4.06 -0.74 7.46
CA ASP A 44 -3.78 0.16 8.58
C ASP A 44 -3.75 1.63 8.12
N SER A 45 -4.22 2.53 8.98
CA SER A 45 -4.18 3.99 8.85
C SER A 45 -2.77 4.60 8.88
N ARG A 46 -1.74 3.78 9.09
CA ARG A 46 -0.32 4.17 9.03
C ARG A 46 0.30 3.94 7.65
N GLY A 47 -0.50 3.59 6.65
CA GLY A 47 0.00 3.40 5.29
C GLY A 47 0.43 1.96 5.00
N GLU A 48 -0.15 0.96 5.66
CA GLU A 48 0.25 -0.45 5.51
C GLU A 48 -0.88 -1.33 4.99
N ILE A 49 -0.54 -2.27 4.11
CA ILE A 49 -1.34 -3.43 3.70
C ILE A 49 -0.52 -4.68 4.01
N GLY A 50 -0.88 -5.39 5.08
CA GLY A 50 -0.36 -6.72 5.37
C GLY A 50 -1.01 -7.77 4.48
N ILE A 51 -0.22 -8.69 3.93
CA ILE A 51 -0.67 -9.74 3.01
C ILE A 51 -0.55 -11.10 3.69
N PHE A 52 -1.63 -11.87 3.67
CA PHE A 52 -1.74 -13.15 4.36
C PHE A 52 -2.28 -14.25 3.44
N LYS A 53 -1.84 -15.48 3.68
CA LYS A 53 -2.55 -16.69 3.25
C LYS A 53 -3.03 -17.41 4.51
N GLU A 54 -2.41 -18.52 4.87
CA GLU A 54 -2.52 -19.15 6.19
C GLU A 54 -1.63 -18.45 7.23
N ARG A 55 -0.48 -17.95 6.77
CA ARG A 55 0.49 -17.16 7.54
C ARG A 55 0.72 -15.81 6.88
N TYR A 56 1.37 -14.92 7.61
CA TYR A 56 1.87 -13.66 7.08
C TYR A 56 2.86 -13.91 5.92
N LEU A 57 2.67 -13.20 4.80
CA LEU A 57 3.54 -13.30 3.62
C LEU A 57 4.41 -12.05 3.43
N GLY A 58 4.02 -10.92 4.01
CA GLY A 58 4.72 -9.65 3.84
C GLY A 58 3.76 -8.48 3.85
N PHE A 59 4.24 -7.34 3.36
CA PHE A 59 3.49 -6.10 3.43
C PHE A 59 3.82 -5.15 2.28
N ILE A 60 2.84 -4.33 1.96
CA ILE A 60 2.99 -3.14 1.14
C ILE A 60 2.87 -1.95 2.08
N THR A 61 3.82 -1.02 2.04
CA THR A 61 3.77 0.21 2.83
C THR A 61 3.92 1.42 1.95
N SER A 62 3.30 2.50 2.40
CA SER A 62 3.49 3.85 1.94
C SER A 62 3.64 4.71 3.18
N HIS A 63 4.73 5.45 3.29
CA HIS A 63 4.98 6.36 4.39
C HIS A 63 5.30 7.75 3.85
N LEU A 64 4.71 8.74 4.49
CA LEU A 64 4.97 10.15 4.24
C LEU A 64 5.42 10.79 5.55
N SER A 65 6.72 11.11 5.66
CA SER A 65 7.26 11.66 6.91
C SER A 65 6.89 13.14 7.08
N GLY A 66 6.63 13.55 8.33
CA GLY A 66 6.22 14.93 8.65
C GLY A 66 4.73 15.21 8.45
N THR A 67 3.91 14.16 8.39
CA THR A 67 2.44 14.25 8.36
C THR A 67 1.84 13.54 9.57
N SER A 68 0.62 13.90 9.94
CA SER A 68 -0.13 13.19 10.98
C SER A 68 -0.65 11.83 10.50
N ARG A 69 -1.26 11.08 11.42
CA ARG A 69 -1.95 9.81 11.12
C ARG A 69 -2.91 10.00 9.96
N SER A 70 -2.90 9.05 9.02
CA SER A 70 -3.73 9.12 7.82
C SER A 70 -5.07 8.42 8.02
N GLU A 71 -6.11 8.92 7.36
CA GLU A 71 -7.32 8.12 7.10
C GLU A 71 -7.10 7.30 5.84
N TYR A 72 -7.80 6.17 5.71
CA TYR A 72 -7.76 5.42 4.46
C TYR A 72 -9.13 5.01 3.96
N GLY A 73 -9.29 4.98 2.65
CA GLY A 73 -10.44 4.39 1.98
C GLY A 73 -10.05 3.12 1.23
N VAL A 74 -11.00 2.19 1.07
CA VAL A 74 -10.84 0.99 0.25
C VAL A 74 -11.86 0.94 -0.90
N LEU A 75 -11.38 0.60 -2.09
CA LEU A 75 -12.21 0.19 -3.23
C LEU A 75 -11.89 -1.26 -3.59
N ASP A 76 -12.92 -2.08 -3.74
CA ASP A 76 -12.79 -3.50 -4.05
C ASP A 76 -13.73 -3.88 -5.20
N THR A 77 -13.15 -4.03 -6.39
CA THR A 77 -13.82 -4.48 -7.62
C THR A 77 -13.30 -5.87 -8.01
N GLN A 78 -13.88 -6.49 -9.04
CA GLN A 78 -13.39 -7.80 -9.49
C GLN A 78 -12.01 -7.76 -10.15
N GLU A 79 -11.56 -6.59 -10.62
CA GLU A 79 -10.29 -6.45 -11.34
C GLU A 79 -9.23 -5.66 -10.56
N LEU A 80 -9.66 -4.90 -9.55
CA LEU A 80 -8.84 -3.91 -8.87
C LEU A 80 -9.20 -3.82 -7.38
N PHE A 81 -8.16 -3.88 -6.55
CA PHE A 81 -8.24 -3.55 -5.14
C PHE A 81 -7.39 -2.30 -4.90
N ALA A 82 -7.99 -1.27 -4.30
CA ALA A 82 -7.30 -0.01 -4.07
C ALA A 82 -7.42 0.44 -2.62
N VAL A 83 -6.32 0.99 -2.10
CA VAL A 83 -6.27 1.66 -0.80
C VAL A 83 -5.74 3.05 -1.01
N LYS A 84 -6.50 4.07 -0.60
CA LYS A 84 -6.08 5.48 -0.63
C LYS A 84 -5.89 5.97 0.79
N TRP A 85 -4.68 6.38 1.13
CA TRP A 85 -4.36 7.04 2.39
C TRP A 85 -4.36 8.56 2.21
N SER A 86 -5.02 9.28 3.11
CA SER A 86 -5.07 10.75 3.18
C SER A 86 -4.23 11.23 4.37
N TYR A 87 -3.06 11.79 4.09
CA TYR A 87 -2.11 12.31 5.08
C TYR A 87 -2.31 13.81 5.24
N VAL A 88 -2.38 14.30 6.48
CA VAL A 88 -2.55 15.72 6.76
C VAL A 88 -1.22 16.32 7.24
N LYS A 89 -0.84 17.46 6.67
CA LYS A 89 0.28 18.30 7.10
C LYS A 89 -0.22 19.71 7.38
N THR A 90 0.32 20.37 8.39
CA THR A 90 0.09 21.80 8.61
C THR A 90 1.28 22.57 8.05
N VAL A 91 1.03 23.52 7.16
CA VAL A 91 2.01 24.44 6.55
C VAL A 91 1.46 25.84 6.76
N ASP A 92 2.21 26.70 7.46
CA ASP A 92 1.81 28.08 7.77
C ASP A 92 0.36 28.17 8.30
N ASP A 93 0.07 27.38 9.34
CA ASP A 93 -1.25 27.22 9.98
C ASP A 93 -2.39 26.70 9.08
N THR A 94 -2.09 26.36 7.82
CA THR A 94 -3.03 25.80 6.87
C THR A 94 -2.87 24.28 6.77
N LYS A 95 -3.99 23.55 6.88
CA LYS A 95 -4.00 22.09 6.70
C LYS A 95 -4.02 21.73 5.23
N VAL A 96 -3.00 21.02 4.77
CA VAL A 96 -2.91 20.45 3.42
C VAL A 96 -3.03 18.94 3.50
N THR A 97 -3.75 18.34 2.56
CA THR A 97 -3.95 16.88 2.50
C THR A 97 -3.21 16.31 1.30
N ALA A 98 -2.24 15.44 1.58
CA ALA A 98 -1.54 14.64 0.59
C ALA A 98 -2.22 13.27 0.48
N ASN A 99 -2.36 12.73 -0.73
CA ASN A 99 -2.94 11.40 -0.93
C ASN A 99 -1.92 10.45 -1.54
N ILE A 100 -1.92 9.21 -1.05
CA ILE A 100 -1.18 8.13 -1.69
C ILE A 100 -2.14 6.96 -1.88
N THR A 101 -2.21 6.47 -3.12
CA THR A 101 -3.08 5.37 -3.51
C THR A 101 -2.25 4.18 -3.94
N CYS A 102 -2.44 3.04 -3.28
CA CYS A 102 -1.91 1.75 -3.71
C CYS A 102 -3.00 0.98 -4.47
N LEU A 103 -2.66 0.53 -5.68
CA LEU A 103 -3.50 -0.32 -6.52
C LEU A 103 -2.90 -1.72 -6.62
N ILE A 104 -3.73 -2.74 -6.39
CA ILE A 104 -3.42 -4.14 -6.63
C ILE A 104 -4.37 -4.62 -7.71
N HIS A 105 -3.84 -4.96 -8.88
CA HIS A 105 -4.63 -5.52 -9.97
C HIS A 105 -4.77 -7.05 -9.79
N SER A 106 -5.87 -7.61 -10.26
CA SER A 106 -6.12 -9.07 -10.23
C SER A 106 -5.02 -9.90 -10.90
N LYS A 107 -4.32 -9.32 -11.87
CA LYS A 107 -3.16 -9.92 -12.56
C LYS A 107 -1.84 -9.80 -11.79
N GLY A 108 -1.85 -9.30 -10.55
CA GLY A 108 -0.68 -9.21 -9.67
C GLY A 108 0.17 -7.96 -9.84
N LYS A 109 -0.17 -7.03 -10.76
CA LYS A 109 0.51 -5.73 -10.85
C LYS A 109 0.16 -4.88 -9.63
N ILE A 110 1.18 -4.29 -9.00
CA ILE A 110 1.01 -3.33 -7.89
C ILE A 110 1.51 -1.96 -8.36
N SER A 111 0.74 -0.90 -8.12
CA SER A 111 1.07 0.47 -8.52
C SER A 111 0.83 1.46 -7.38
N PHE A 112 1.63 2.52 -7.31
CA PHE A 112 1.43 3.63 -6.38
C PHE A 112 1.20 4.93 -7.13
N TYR A 113 0.21 5.70 -6.68
CA TYR A 113 -0.11 7.04 -7.18
C TYR A 113 0.02 8.02 -6.03
N TYR A 114 0.60 9.18 -6.31
CA TYR A 114 0.84 10.24 -5.34
C TYR A 114 0.12 11.49 -5.85
N ASP A 115 -0.89 11.94 -5.11
CA ASP A 115 -1.69 13.11 -5.50
C ASP A 115 -1.57 14.21 -4.45
N TYR A 116 -1.47 15.45 -4.91
CA TYR A 116 -1.43 16.64 -4.06
C TYR A 116 -0.34 16.58 -2.98
N ILE A 117 0.84 16.02 -3.31
CA ILE A 117 1.98 16.03 -2.40
C ILE A 117 2.48 17.49 -2.27
N PRO A 118 2.43 18.10 -1.07
CA PRO A 118 2.89 19.47 -0.86
C PRO A 118 4.38 19.60 -1.18
N ILE A 119 4.79 20.73 -1.75
CA ILE A 119 6.17 20.97 -2.18
C ILE A 119 7.16 20.97 -1.00
N GLU A 120 6.66 21.24 0.21
CA GLU A 120 7.40 21.21 1.47
C GLU A 120 7.69 19.78 1.95
N ILE A 121 7.18 18.76 1.26
CA ILE A 121 7.53 17.36 1.50
C ILE A 121 8.53 16.93 0.44
N GLU A 122 9.80 16.93 0.85
CA GLU A 122 10.89 16.41 0.05
C GLU A 122 10.62 14.99 -0.45
N GLU A 123 11.17 14.65 -1.62
CA GLU A 123 11.07 13.31 -2.19
C GLU A 123 11.63 12.22 -1.27
N SER A 124 12.70 12.52 -0.52
CA SER A 124 13.32 11.64 0.49
C SER A 124 12.33 11.16 1.56
N ARG A 125 11.27 11.93 1.80
CA ARG A 125 10.24 11.66 2.82
C ARG A 125 9.07 10.83 2.29
N ARG A 126 9.04 10.55 0.97
CA ARG A 126 8.08 9.66 0.32
C ARG A 126 8.69 8.27 0.21
N GLN A 127 8.19 7.32 0.98
CA GLN A 127 8.71 5.96 0.98
C GLN A 127 7.59 4.95 0.76
N SER A 128 7.58 4.32 -0.41
CA SER A 128 6.77 3.12 -0.66
C SER A 128 7.66 1.89 -0.73
N LYS A 129 7.26 0.82 -0.06
CA LYS A 129 8.01 -0.44 0.00
C LYS A 129 7.06 -1.61 -0.22
N ILE A 130 7.52 -2.59 -0.99
CA ILE A 130 6.87 -3.89 -1.14
C ILE A 130 7.86 -4.90 -0.57
N ASN A 131 7.47 -5.59 0.50
CA ASN A 131 8.32 -6.55 1.20
C ASN A 131 7.66 -7.93 1.22
N HIS A 132 8.47 -8.96 1.01
CA HIS A 132 8.07 -10.35 1.12
C HIS A 132 8.90 -11.05 2.19
N MET A 133 8.25 -11.91 2.96
CA MET A 133 8.92 -12.75 3.94
C MET A 133 9.20 -14.12 3.32
N PHE A 134 10.47 -14.35 3.00
CA PHE A 134 10.95 -15.68 2.65
C PHE A 134 11.23 -16.45 3.94
N MET A 135 10.52 -17.56 4.15
CA MET A 135 10.88 -18.50 5.20
C MET A 135 12.01 -19.37 4.67
N CYS A 136 13.27 -19.08 5.03
CA CYS A 136 14.37 -20.01 4.76
C CYS A 136 14.05 -21.31 5.53
N GLY A 137 14.06 -22.45 4.84
CA GLY A 137 13.70 -23.75 5.43
C GLY A 137 14.56 -24.07 6.65
N THR A 138 14.00 -24.74 7.66
CA THR A 138 14.74 -25.24 8.83
C THR A 138 15.74 -26.37 8.47
N SER A 139 15.86 -26.74 7.20
CA SER A 139 16.81 -27.73 6.73
C SER A 139 18.19 -27.10 6.50
N LYS A 140 19.19 -27.58 7.24
CA LYS A 140 20.61 -27.15 7.24
C LYS A 140 21.33 -27.18 5.87
N LYS A 141 20.67 -27.46 4.75
CA LYS A 141 21.32 -27.70 3.44
C LYS A 141 21.29 -26.51 2.47
N HIS A 142 20.54 -25.44 2.72
CA HIS A 142 20.45 -24.30 1.79
C HIS A 142 20.64 -22.94 2.49
N PHE A 143 21.67 -22.83 3.33
CA PHE A 143 22.01 -21.56 3.99
C PHE A 143 22.67 -20.52 3.06
N ASN A 144 23.09 -20.91 1.85
CA ASN A 144 23.90 -20.05 0.97
C ASN A 144 23.10 -19.22 -0.03
N GLU A 145 21.78 -19.34 -0.07
CA GLU A 145 20.92 -18.57 -1.00
C GLU A 145 20.15 -17.42 -0.31
N CYS A 146 20.29 -17.29 1.01
CA CYS A 146 19.75 -16.17 1.78
C CYS A 146 20.86 -15.14 2.05
N ARG A 147 21.37 -14.45 1.01
CA ARG A 147 22.25 -13.27 1.15
C ARG A 147 22.04 -12.24 0.05
#